data_AF-F0YP67-F1
#
_entry.id   AF-F0YP67-F1
#
_cell.length_a   1.000
_cell.length_b   1.000
_cell.length_c   1.000
_cell.angle_alpha   90.00
_cell.angle_beta   90.00
_cell.angle_gamma   90.00
#
_symmetry.space_group_name_H-M   'P 1'
#
loop_
_entity.id
_entity.type
_entity.pdbx_description
1 polymer ?
#
loop_
_entity_poly.entity_id
_entity_poly.type
_entity_poly.pdbx_seq_one_letter_code
_entity_poly.pdbx_strand_id
1 'polypeptide(L)'
;MELDESFSSKDTLANKVKEELDATMADYGYHIEKALVTDISPDARVKMSMNEINASRRLREAAKEKAEADKITQVKAAEADAESKYLSGVGVARQRQAIVGGLQDSIIEFSGEIAGTTPKDVMDLLLLTQYFDMLKDVGASGVSGKTLFLPHAPSSVAELQKSMQSGLMENLK
;
A
#
# COMPACT_ATOMS: atom_id res chain seq x y z
N MET A 1 24.07 -27.81 8.56
CA MET A 1 25.17 -28.79 8.72
C MET A 1 26.45 -27.98 8.86
N GLU A 2 26.54 -27.24 9.96
CA GLU A 2 27.56 -26.23 10.24
C GLU A 2 28.37 -26.72 11.44
N LEU A 3 29.70 -26.74 11.31
CA LEU A 3 30.72 -26.91 12.35
C LEU A 3 30.70 -28.20 13.21
N ASP A 4 29.57 -28.53 13.85
CA ASP A 4 29.45 -29.64 14.81
C ASP A 4 29.68 -31.01 14.16
N GLU A 5 29.28 -31.15 12.90
CA GLU A 5 29.45 -32.39 12.13
C GLU A 5 30.92 -32.63 11.75
N SER A 6 31.72 -31.56 11.61
CA SER A 6 33.17 -31.67 11.34
C SER A 6 33.94 -32.07 12.60
N PHE A 7 33.56 -31.55 13.78
CA PHE A 7 34.13 -31.98 15.06
C PHE A 7 33.77 -33.43 15.37
N SER A 8 32.50 -33.80 15.20
CA SER A 8 32.05 -35.20 15.32
C SER A 8 32.81 -36.12 14.34
N SER A 9 33.03 -35.67 13.10
CA SER A 9 33.78 -36.45 12.11
C SER A 9 35.25 -36.69 12.51
N LYS A 10 35.91 -35.72 13.17
CA LYS A 10 37.30 -35.86 13.61
C LYS A 10 37.46 -36.93 14.69
N ASP A 11 36.64 -36.88 15.73
CA ASP A 11 36.68 -37.84 16.83
C ASP A 11 36.28 -39.25 16.36
N THR A 12 35.26 -39.34 15.51
CA THR A 12 34.82 -40.61 14.94
C THR A 12 35.88 -41.24 14.04
N LEU A 13 36.59 -40.43 13.25
CA LEU A 13 37.69 -40.89 12.40
C LEU A 13 38.89 -41.36 13.24
N ALA A 14 39.26 -40.59 14.27
CA ALA A 14 40.35 -40.94 15.18
C ALA A 14 40.11 -42.30 15.87
N ASN A 15 38.88 -42.55 16.33
CA ASN A 15 38.51 -43.81 16.97
C ASN A 15 38.56 -45.00 15.99
N LYS A 16 38.04 -44.82 14.75
CA LYS A 16 38.12 -45.86 13.72
C LYS A 16 39.56 -46.23 13.37
N VAL A 17 40.42 -45.22 13.18
CA VAL A 17 41.84 -45.44 12.89
C VAL A 17 42.53 -46.15 14.06
N LYS A 18 42.20 -45.78 15.31
CA LYS A 18 42.73 -46.46 16.50
C LYS A 18 42.35 -47.95 16.50
N GLU A 19 41.07 -48.29 16.36
CA GLU A 19 40.60 -49.67 16.41
C GLU A 19 41.28 -50.56 15.37
N GLU A 20 41.40 -50.05 14.13
CA GLU A 20 41.99 -50.80 13.02
C GLU A 20 43.50 -51.02 13.20
N LEU A 21 44.21 -50.00 13.70
CA LEU A 21 45.65 -50.06 13.94
C LEU A 21 46.00 -50.87 15.20
N ASP A 22 45.20 -50.77 16.28
CA ASP A 22 45.39 -51.51 17.53
C ASP A 22 45.21 -53.01 17.30
N ALA A 23 44.21 -53.42 16.50
CA ALA A 23 44.02 -54.81 16.12
C ALA A 23 45.23 -55.41 15.38
N THR A 24 45.84 -54.64 14.47
CA THR A 24 47.00 -55.09 13.69
C THR A 24 48.30 -55.09 14.52
N MET A 25 48.43 -54.15 15.46
CA MET A 25 49.63 -53.97 16.28
C MET A 25 49.64 -54.86 17.54
N ALA A 26 48.48 -55.35 17.97
CA ALA A 26 48.36 -56.31 19.06
C ALA A 26 49.13 -57.61 18.78
N ASP A 27 49.18 -58.06 17.51
CA ASP A 27 49.95 -59.23 17.08
C ASP A 27 51.47 -59.07 17.29
N TYR A 28 51.95 -57.83 17.35
CA TYR A 28 53.34 -57.48 17.62
C TYR A 28 53.60 -57.09 19.09
N GLY A 29 52.59 -57.19 19.95
CA GLY A 29 52.69 -56.88 21.38
C GLY A 29 52.60 -55.39 21.74
N TYR A 30 52.13 -54.54 20.82
CA TYR A 30 51.93 -53.11 21.06
C TYR A 30 50.44 -52.80 21.27
N HIS A 31 50.13 -51.90 22.21
CA HIS A 31 48.78 -51.38 22.44
C HIS A 31 48.73 -49.87 22.20
N ILE A 32 47.76 -49.42 21.41
CA ILE A 32 47.60 -48.01 21.06
C ILE A 32 46.58 -47.38 22.00
N GLU A 33 47.06 -46.52 22.91
CA GLU A 33 46.20 -45.84 23.88
C GLU A 33 45.27 -44.81 23.20
N LYS A 34 45.82 -44.01 22.27
CA LYS A 34 45.06 -42.97 21.55
C LYS A 34 45.64 -42.65 20.17
N ALA A 35 44.78 -42.54 19.17
CA ALA A 35 45.10 -41.92 17.88
C ALA A 35 44.56 -40.49 17.87
N LEU A 36 45.39 -39.52 17.47
CA LEU A 36 45.03 -38.10 17.39
C LEU A 36 45.06 -37.66 15.93
N VAL A 37 43.92 -37.20 15.41
CA VAL A 37 43.87 -36.58 14.09
C VAL A 37 44.20 -35.10 14.26
N THR A 38 45.39 -34.70 13.81
CA THR A 38 45.92 -33.34 13.98
C THR A 38 45.23 -32.32 13.07
N ASP A 39 45.01 -32.65 11.80
CA ASP A 39 44.26 -31.81 10.88
C ASP A 39 43.60 -32.63 9.75
N ILE A 40 42.44 -32.16 9.28
CA ILE A 40 41.76 -32.71 8.10
C ILE A 40 41.54 -31.53 7.15
N SER A 41 42.44 -31.40 6.18
CA SER A 41 42.28 -30.41 5.11
C SER A 41 41.72 -31.08 3.86
N PRO A 42 40.46 -30.79 3.46
CA PRO A 42 39.94 -31.25 2.18
C PRO A 42 40.69 -30.59 1.01
N ASP A 43 40.60 -31.19 -0.17
CA ASP A 43 41.18 -30.65 -1.41
C ASP A 43 40.66 -29.22 -1.65
N ALA A 44 41.55 -28.33 -2.11
CA ALA A 44 41.25 -26.93 -2.32
C ALA A 44 40.02 -26.72 -3.23
N ARG A 45 39.82 -27.58 -4.24
CA ARG A 45 38.65 -27.52 -5.13
C ARG A 45 37.37 -27.85 -4.40
N VAL A 46 37.39 -28.86 -3.52
CA VAL A 46 36.22 -29.24 -2.71
C VAL A 46 35.85 -28.13 -1.74
N LYS A 47 36.84 -27.51 -1.10
CA LYS A 47 36.62 -26.37 -0.18
C LYS A 47 35.99 -25.17 -0.89
N MET A 48 36.47 -24.84 -2.09
CA MET A 48 35.88 -23.77 -2.92
C MET A 48 34.45 -24.11 -3.32
N SER A 49 34.20 -25.31 -3.85
CA SER A 49 32.85 -25.73 -4.25
C SER A 49 31.86 -25.75 -3.08
N MET A 50 32.29 -26.22 -1.90
CA MET A 50 31.44 -26.23 -0.71
C MET A 50 31.10 -24.80 -0.25
N ASN A 51 32.08 -23.90 -0.26
CA ASN A 51 31.85 -22.49 0.07
C ASN A 51 30.91 -21.82 -0.93
N GLU A 52 31.07 -22.09 -2.22
CA GLU A 52 30.22 -21.55 -3.27
C GLU A 52 28.78 -22.06 -3.18
N ILE A 53 28.58 -23.34 -2.85
CA ILE A 53 27.24 -23.92 -2.61
C ILE A 53 26.58 -23.25 -1.40
N ASN A 54 27.31 -23.07 -0.31
CA ASN A 54 26.78 -22.44 0.90
C ASN A 54 26.47 -20.96 0.68
N ALA A 55 27.35 -20.23 0.00
CA ALA A 55 27.13 -18.84 -0.40
C ALA A 55 25.89 -18.73 -1.30
N SER A 56 25.77 -19.59 -2.31
CA SER A 56 24.62 -19.62 -3.22
C SER A 56 23.31 -19.96 -2.51
N ARG A 57 23.34 -20.88 -1.55
CA ARG A 57 22.16 -21.22 -0.72
C ARG A 57 21.71 -20.02 0.11
N ARG A 58 22.66 -19.37 0.80
CA ARG A 58 22.39 -18.15 1.58
C ARG A 58 21.86 -17.01 0.73
N LEU A 59 22.44 -16.80 -0.45
CA LEU A 59 21.98 -15.78 -1.39
C LEU A 59 20.57 -16.08 -1.89
N ARG A 60 20.25 -17.34 -2.21
CA ARG A 60 18.91 -17.75 -2.65
C ARG A 60 17.87 -17.54 -1.56
N GLU A 61 18.20 -17.90 -0.32
CA GLU A 61 17.33 -17.70 0.83
C GLU A 61 17.10 -16.21 1.08
N ALA A 62 18.16 -15.40 1.12
CA ALA A 62 18.04 -13.94 1.25
C ALA A 62 17.23 -13.31 0.11
N ALA A 63 17.40 -13.77 -1.13
CA ALA A 63 16.63 -13.29 -2.27
C ALA A 63 15.14 -13.65 -2.17
N LYS A 64 14.82 -14.85 -1.65
CA LYS A 64 13.45 -15.28 -1.41
C LYS A 64 12.77 -14.42 -0.35
N GLU A 65 13.43 -14.25 0.80
CA GLU A 65 12.93 -13.39 1.89
C GLU A 65 12.73 -11.94 1.42
N LYS A 66 13.68 -11.41 0.64
CA LYS A 66 13.56 -10.07 0.06
C LYS A 66 12.37 -9.96 -0.91
N ALA A 67 12.18 -10.95 -1.78
CA ALA A 67 11.05 -10.95 -2.72
C ALA A 67 9.69 -11.03 -1.98
N GLU A 68 9.62 -11.80 -0.89
CA GLU A 68 8.43 -11.85 -0.04
C GLU A 68 8.18 -10.51 0.67
N ALA A 69 9.23 -9.87 1.20
CA ALA A 69 9.12 -8.54 1.80
C ALA A 69 8.66 -7.47 0.79
N ASP A 70 9.21 -7.48 -0.42
CA ASP A 70 8.82 -6.56 -1.50
C ASP A 70 7.35 -6.77 -1.89
N LYS A 71 6.92 -8.03 -2.00
CA LYS A 71 5.51 -8.37 -2.26
C LYS A 71 4.58 -7.84 -1.17
N ILE A 72 4.93 -8.05 0.10
CA ILE A 72 4.12 -7.55 1.23
C ILE A 72 4.03 -6.02 1.18
N THR A 73 5.15 -5.34 0.93
CA THR A 73 5.20 -3.88 0.86
C THR A 73 4.31 -3.35 -0.26
N GLN A 74 4.36 -3.98 -1.44
CA GLN A 74 3.55 -3.57 -2.59
C GLN A 74 2.06 -3.81 -2.38
N VAL A 75 1.67 -4.96 -1.83
CA VAL A 75 0.27 -5.28 -1.51
C VAL A 75 -0.26 -4.32 -0.45
N LYS A 76 0.52 -4.06 0.61
CA LYS A 76 0.11 -3.12 1.67
C LYS A 76 -0.02 -1.69 1.17
N ALA A 77 0.85 -1.24 0.26
CA ALA A 77 0.72 0.06 -0.38
C ALA A 77 -0.55 0.15 -1.23
N ALA A 78 -0.87 -0.90 -2.00
CA ALA A 78 -2.09 -0.95 -2.81
C ALA A 78 -3.38 -0.99 -1.94
N GLU A 79 -3.38 -1.78 -0.86
CA GLU A 79 -4.46 -1.81 0.13
C GLU A 79 -4.66 -0.43 0.76
N ALA A 80 -3.58 0.25 1.15
CA ALA A 80 -3.65 1.59 1.73
C ALA A 80 -4.21 2.64 0.75
N ASP A 81 -3.83 2.58 -0.53
CA ASP A 81 -4.36 3.49 -1.55
C ASP A 81 -5.85 3.24 -1.82
N ALA A 82 -6.29 1.98 -1.87
CA ALA A 82 -7.68 1.62 -2.02
C ALA A 82 -8.52 2.09 -0.82
N GLU A 83 -8.06 1.85 0.40
CA GLU A 83 -8.73 2.27 1.63
C GLU A 83 -8.82 3.80 1.73
N SER A 84 -7.74 4.51 1.37
CA SER A 84 -7.71 5.98 1.34
C SER A 84 -8.77 6.55 0.39
N LYS A 85 -8.88 6.00 -0.83
CA LYS A 85 -9.91 6.40 -1.80
C LYS A 85 -11.32 6.09 -1.31
N TYR A 86 -11.51 4.92 -0.68
CA TYR A 86 -12.80 4.55 -0.09
C TYR A 86 -13.21 5.55 1.01
N LEU A 87 -12.34 5.80 1.98
CA LEU A 87 -12.57 6.74 3.07
C LEU A 87 -12.81 8.17 2.55
N SER A 88 -12.07 8.61 1.54
CA SER A 88 -12.30 9.90 0.88
C SER A 88 -13.70 9.95 0.24
N GLY A 89 -14.13 8.89 -0.44
CA GLY A 89 -15.46 8.81 -1.04
C GLY A 89 -16.58 8.85 0.00
N VAL A 90 -16.42 8.09 1.09
CA VAL A 90 -17.36 8.11 2.24
C VAL A 90 -17.41 9.50 2.88
N GLY A 91 -16.25 10.16 3.04
CA GLY A 91 -16.15 11.52 3.56
C GLY A 91 -16.93 12.52 2.71
N VAL A 92 -16.75 12.49 1.39
CA VAL A 92 -17.47 13.36 0.44
C VAL A 92 -18.97 13.09 0.47
N ALA A 93 -19.40 11.82 0.51
CA ALA A 93 -20.81 11.48 0.59
C ALA A 93 -21.45 12.00 1.89
N ARG A 94 -20.77 11.81 3.02
CA ARG A 94 -21.23 12.31 4.32
C ARG A 94 -21.26 13.83 4.39
N GLN A 95 -20.25 14.50 3.81
CA GLN A 95 -20.23 15.95 3.67
C GLN A 95 -21.43 16.43 2.84
N ARG A 96 -21.72 15.80 1.69
CA ARG A 96 -22.89 16.15 0.86
C ARG A 96 -24.20 15.96 1.61
N GLN A 97 -24.35 14.89 2.38
CA GLN A 97 -25.53 14.65 3.20
C GLN A 97 -25.70 15.73 4.28
N ALA A 98 -24.61 16.13 4.95
CA ALA A 98 -24.64 17.20 5.94
C ALA A 98 -24.99 18.57 5.31
N ILE A 99 -24.47 18.86 4.12
CA ILE A 99 -24.80 20.07 3.36
C ILE A 99 -26.30 20.12 3.02
N VAL A 100 -26.85 19.02 2.48
CA VAL A 100 -28.28 18.94 2.12
C VAL A 100 -29.17 19.07 3.36
N GLY A 101 -28.81 18.42 4.46
CA GLY A 101 -29.55 18.56 5.73
C GLY A 101 -29.53 19.99 6.25
N GLY A 102 -28.36 20.64 6.29
CA GLY A 102 -28.25 22.03 6.73
C GLY A 102 -28.99 23.02 5.82
N LEU A 103 -29.00 22.79 4.51
CA LEU A 103 -29.80 23.56 3.56
C LEU A 103 -31.30 23.39 3.82
N GLN A 104 -31.76 22.16 4.07
CA GLN A 104 -33.16 21.88 4.39
C GLN A 104 -33.60 22.63 5.65
N ASP A 105 -32.79 22.55 6.72
CA ASP A 105 -33.06 23.25 7.97
C ASP A 105 -33.11 24.78 7.76
N SER A 106 -32.16 25.32 6.99
CA SER A 106 -32.10 26.75 6.66
C SER A 106 -33.32 27.24 5.85
N ILE A 107 -33.82 26.43 4.91
CA ILE A 107 -35.03 26.76 4.13
C ILE A 107 -36.26 26.78 5.02
N ILE A 108 -36.39 25.83 5.95
CA ILE A 108 -37.50 25.77 6.90
C ILE A 108 -37.51 27.00 7.80
N GLU A 109 -36.35 27.37 8.37
CA GLU A 109 -36.19 28.56 9.22
C GLU A 109 -36.55 29.85 8.47
N PHE A 110 -35.99 30.06 7.28
CA PHE A 110 -36.22 31.27 6.49
C PHE A 110 -37.66 31.41 5.99
N SER A 111 -38.31 30.28 5.64
CA SER A 111 -39.73 30.27 5.24
C SER A 111 -40.68 30.61 6.41
N GLY A 112 -40.25 30.38 7.65
CA GLY A 112 -41.02 30.68 8.85
C GLY A 112 -40.98 32.15 9.26
N GLU A 113 -39.86 32.85 8.99
CA GLU A 113 -39.69 34.26 9.37
C GLU A 113 -40.32 35.25 8.39
N ILE A 114 -40.44 34.89 7.11
CA ILE A 114 -40.93 35.78 6.06
C ILE A 114 -42.30 35.30 5.56
N ALA A 115 -43.36 36.02 5.93
CA ALA A 115 -44.72 35.68 5.53
C ALA A 115 -44.92 35.87 4.01
N GLY A 116 -45.17 34.75 3.30
CA GLY A 116 -45.58 34.75 1.89
C GLY A 116 -44.55 34.20 0.90
N THR A 117 -43.35 33.85 1.33
CA THR A 117 -42.35 33.19 0.46
C THR A 117 -42.55 31.68 0.43
N THR A 118 -42.53 31.09 -0.76
CA THR A 118 -42.57 29.63 -0.91
C THR A 118 -41.17 29.03 -0.79
N PRO A 119 -41.02 27.76 -0.36
CA PRO A 119 -39.72 27.07 -0.37
C PRO A 119 -39.04 27.07 -1.75
N LYS A 120 -39.84 27.18 -2.83
CA LYS A 120 -39.34 27.27 -4.21
C LYS A 120 -38.62 28.60 -4.47
N ASP A 121 -39.14 29.71 -3.95
CA ASP A 121 -38.55 31.04 -4.11
C ASP A 121 -37.20 31.16 -3.38
N VAL A 122 -37.09 30.54 -2.20
CA VAL A 122 -35.85 30.47 -1.42
C VAL A 122 -34.79 29.65 -2.16
N MET A 123 -35.20 28.52 -2.78
CA MET A 123 -34.33 27.68 -3.58
C MET A 123 -33.81 28.41 -4.83
N ASP A 124 -34.68 29.15 -5.52
CA ASP A 124 -34.32 29.93 -6.71
C ASP A 124 -33.34 31.07 -6.36
N LEU A 125 -33.53 31.76 -5.23
CA LEU A 125 -32.58 32.76 -4.72
C LEU A 125 -31.21 32.14 -4.40
N LEU A 126 -31.21 30.98 -3.73
CA LEU A 126 -29.98 30.29 -3.32
C LEU A 126 -29.17 29.79 -4.53
N LEU A 127 -29.85 29.27 -5.56
CA LEU A 127 -29.21 28.89 -6.83
C LEU A 127 -28.58 30.09 -7.55
N LEU A 128 -29.24 31.26 -7.50
CA LEU A 128 -28.70 32.50 -8.06
C LEU A 128 -27.42 32.94 -7.32
N THR A 129 -27.43 32.89 -5.98
CA THR A 129 -26.24 33.19 -5.17
C THR A 129 -25.11 32.22 -5.45
N GLN A 130 -25.39 30.91 -5.51
CA GLN A 130 -24.39 29.88 -5.81
C GLN A 130 -23.77 30.08 -7.20
N TYR A 131 -24.55 30.50 -8.19
CA TYR A 131 -24.06 30.84 -9.53
C TYR A 131 -23.07 32.01 -9.49
N PHE A 132 -23.37 33.08 -8.74
CA PHE A 132 -22.47 34.21 -8.59
C PHE A 132 -21.21 33.88 -7.79
N ASP A 133 -21.32 33.05 -6.75
CA ASP A 133 -20.15 32.56 -6.01
C ASP A 133 -19.26 31.71 -6.92
N MET A 134 -19.83 30.84 -7.74
CA MET A 134 -19.07 30.08 -8.74
C MET A 134 -18.38 31.01 -9.75
N LEU A 135 -19.08 32.05 -10.20
CA LEU A 135 -18.52 33.06 -11.10
C LEU A 135 -17.33 33.79 -10.46
N LYS A 136 -17.45 34.14 -9.18
CA LYS A 136 -16.42 34.78 -8.38
C LYS A 136 -15.22 33.85 -8.17
N ASP A 137 -15.44 32.59 -7.84
CA ASP A 137 -14.38 31.60 -7.66
C ASP A 137 -13.64 31.33 -8.97
N VAL A 138 -14.36 31.18 -10.09
CA VAL A 138 -13.75 31.02 -11.42
C VAL A 138 -12.92 32.26 -11.78
N GLY A 139 -13.41 33.46 -11.48
CA GLY A 139 -12.68 34.72 -11.70
C GLY A 139 -11.50 34.94 -10.75
N ALA A 140 -11.56 34.45 -9.51
CA ALA A 140 -10.52 34.60 -8.50
C ALA A 140 -9.44 33.50 -8.61
N SER A 141 -9.81 32.31 -9.08
CA SER A 141 -8.87 31.26 -9.44
C SER A 141 -8.07 31.74 -10.67
N GLY A 142 -6.93 32.38 -10.43
CA GLY A 142 -6.02 32.98 -11.42
C GLY A 142 -5.38 31.98 -12.39
N VAL A 143 -6.06 30.89 -12.74
CA VAL A 143 -5.65 29.92 -13.76
C VAL A 143 -5.87 30.57 -15.12
N SER A 144 -4.82 31.25 -15.58
CA SER A 144 -4.66 31.80 -16.93
C SER A 144 -5.04 30.75 -17.98
N GLY A 145 -6.26 30.82 -18.52
CA GLY A 145 -6.72 29.92 -19.59
C GLY A 145 -8.23 29.65 -19.68
N LYS A 146 -9.05 30.05 -18.70
CA LYS A 146 -10.52 29.85 -18.77
C LYS A 146 -11.23 31.14 -19.22
N THR A 147 -11.48 31.28 -20.52
CA THR A 147 -12.36 32.33 -21.05
C THR A 147 -13.81 31.84 -21.02
N LEU A 148 -14.61 32.30 -20.06
CA LEU A 148 -16.04 31.99 -19.98
C LEU A 148 -16.85 33.10 -20.69
N PHE A 149 -17.45 32.78 -21.84
CA PHE A 149 -18.36 33.70 -22.53
C PHE A 149 -19.74 33.66 -21.90
N LEU A 150 -20.10 34.76 -21.23
CA LEU A 150 -21.40 34.93 -20.58
C LEU A 150 -22.32 35.73 -21.50
N PRO A 151 -23.46 35.18 -21.95
CA PRO A 151 -24.46 35.99 -22.63
C PRO A 151 -25.11 36.94 -21.60
N HIS A 152 -24.89 38.24 -21.71
CA HIS A 152 -25.34 39.26 -20.74
C HIS A 152 -26.70 39.89 -21.04
N ALA A 153 -27.57 39.25 -21.82
CA ALA A 153 -28.93 39.76 -22.02
C ALA A 153 -29.77 39.51 -20.75
N PRO A 154 -30.59 40.44 -20.25
CA PRO A 154 -31.45 40.20 -19.08
C PRO A 154 -32.36 38.96 -19.22
N SER A 155 -32.70 38.59 -20.46
CA SER A 155 -33.44 37.37 -20.82
C SER A 155 -32.63 36.08 -20.68
N SER A 156 -31.29 36.14 -20.75
CA SER A 156 -30.42 34.95 -20.68
C SER A 156 -30.38 34.34 -19.28
N VAL A 157 -30.58 35.14 -18.22
CA VAL A 157 -30.63 34.64 -16.83
C VAL A 157 -31.89 33.81 -16.60
N ALA A 158 -33.03 34.28 -17.12
CA ALA A 158 -34.28 33.53 -17.06
C ALA A 158 -34.22 32.24 -17.91
N GLU A 159 -33.58 32.29 -19.08
CA GLU A 159 -33.34 31.09 -19.90
C GLU A 159 -32.38 30.11 -19.23
N LEU A 160 -31.34 30.59 -18.54
CA LEU A 160 -30.40 29.76 -17.79
C LEU A 160 -31.09 29.07 -16.61
N GLN A 161 -31.93 29.79 -15.85
CA GLN A 161 -32.73 29.20 -14.77
C GLN A 161 -33.65 28.10 -15.33
N LYS A 162 -34.30 28.36 -16.46
CA LYS A 162 -35.23 27.42 -17.11
C LYS A 162 -34.52 26.20 -17.69
N SER A 163 -33.31 26.36 -18.22
CA SER A 163 -32.49 25.26 -18.72
C SER A 163 -31.92 24.41 -17.57
N MET A 164 -31.49 25.03 -16.47
CA MET A 164 -31.06 24.31 -15.26
C MET A 164 -32.21 23.51 -14.63
N GLN A 165 -33.41 24.10 -14.50
CA GLN A 165 -34.59 23.38 -14.00
C GLN A 165 -34.97 22.20 -14.92
N SER A 166 -34.93 22.41 -16.24
CA SER A 166 -35.21 21.34 -17.21
C SER A 166 -34.18 20.20 -17.14
N GLY A 167 -32.88 20.53 -17.07
CA GLY A 167 -31.81 19.53 -16.99
C GLY A 167 -31.79 18.75 -15.67
N LEU A 168 -32.22 19.35 -14.57
CA LEU A 168 -32.41 18.65 -13.29
C LEU A 168 -33.59 17.68 -13.33
N MET A 169 -34.71 18.06 -13.96
CA MET A 169 -35.88 17.18 -14.10
C MET A 169 -35.64 16.02 -15.09
N GLU A 170 -34.84 16.23 -16.13
CA GLU A 170 -34.54 15.20 -17.12
C GLU A 170 -33.65 14.08 -16.56
N ASN A 171 -32.76 14.38 -15.62
CA ASN A 171 -31.92 13.40 -14.91
C ASN A 171 -32.64 12.66 -13.76
N LEU A 172 -33.90 12.98 -13.49
CA LEU A 172 -34.74 12.35 -12.45
C LEU A 172 -35.75 11.33 -13.00
N LYS A 173 -35.67 11.00 -14.30
CA LYS A 173 -36.37 9.86 -14.93
C LYS A 173 -35.39 8.73 -15.23
#